data_AF-A0AB39XI60-F1
#
_entry.id   AF-A0AB39XI60-F1
#
_cell.length_a   1.000
_cell.length_b   1.000
_cell.length_c   1.000
_cell.angle_alpha   90.00
_cell.angle_beta   90.00
_cell.angle_gamma   90.00
#
_symmetry.space_group_name_H-M   'P 1'
#
loop_
_entity.id
_entity.type
_entity.pdbx_description
1 polymer ?
#
loop_
_entity_poly.entity_id
_entity_poly.type
_entity_poly.pdbx_seq_one_letter_code
_entity_poly.pdbx_strand_id
1 'polypeptide(L)'
;MPRFEATAPAQLHTLISDLRWRVKLLDADIEEEERKSRVFDHANHSYPMLALSLRERRDNLQTTVATLQKQLETILPPTSERAA
;
A
#
# COMPACT_ATOMS: atom_id res chain seq x y z
N MET A 1 -22.84 -10.06 -22.99
CA MET A 1 -21.42 -10.48 -22.86
C MET A 1 -20.70 -9.53 -21.90
N PRO A 2 -20.44 -9.86 -20.62
CA PRO A 2 -19.59 -9.04 -19.78
C PRO A 2 -18.21 -9.73 -19.63
N ARG A 3 -17.28 -9.42 -20.54
CA ARG A 3 -15.86 -9.80 -20.40
C ARG A 3 -15.09 -8.83 -19.49
N PHE A 4 -15.66 -7.66 -19.20
CA PHE A 4 -15.08 -6.61 -18.35
C PHE A 4 -15.18 -6.90 -16.83
N GLU A 5 -16.24 -7.59 -16.38
CA GLU A 5 -16.42 -7.90 -14.96
C GLU A 5 -15.43 -8.96 -14.47
N ALA A 6 -15.07 -9.93 -15.32
CA ALA A 6 -14.11 -10.98 -14.98
C ALA A 6 -12.67 -10.46 -14.79
N THR A 7 -12.31 -9.33 -15.42
CA THR A 7 -10.96 -8.75 -15.32
C THR A 7 -10.78 -7.78 -14.16
N ALA A 8 -11.87 -7.17 -13.65
CA ALA A 8 -11.78 -6.15 -12.60
C ALA A 8 -11.17 -6.66 -11.28
N PRO A 9 -11.50 -7.87 -10.77
CA PRO A 9 -10.85 -8.40 -9.57
C PRO A 9 -9.35 -8.68 -9.80
N ALA A 10 -8.99 -9.24 -10.96
CA ALA A 10 -7.59 -9.53 -11.30
C ALA A 10 -6.75 -8.24 -11.44
N GLN A 11 -7.33 -7.19 -12.02
CA GLN A 11 -6.72 -5.87 -12.09
C GLN A 11 -6.53 -5.25 -10.70
N LEU A 12 -7.53 -5.36 -9.81
CA LEU A 12 -7.42 -4.91 -8.42
C LEU A 12 -6.32 -5.67 -7.66
N HIS A 13 -6.25 -7.00 -7.80
CA HIS A 13 -5.16 -7.80 -7.22
C HIS A 13 -3.77 -7.34 -7.71
N THR A 14 -3.65 -7.05 -9.01
CA THR A 14 -2.39 -6.60 -9.61
C THR A 14 -2.00 -5.22 -9.06
N LEU A 15 -2.95 -4.28 -9.01
CA LEU A 15 -2.75 -2.94 -8.46
C LEU A 15 -2.37 -2.99 -6.98
N ILE A 16 -3.07 -3.78 -6.17
CA ILE A 16 -2.74 -3.98 -4.75
C ILE A 16 -1.31 -4.53 -4.60
N SER A 17 -0.91 -5.48 -5.44
CA SER A 17 0.43 -6.07 -5.39
C SER A 17 1.51 -5.04 -5.74
N ASP A 18 1.30 -4.23 -6.78
CA ASP A 18 2.22 -3.15 -7.17
C ASP A 18 2.35 -2.10 -6.06
N LEU A 19 1.23 -1.65 -5.48
CA LEU A 19 1.25 -0.67 -4.39
C LEU A 19 1.97 -1.21 -3.15
N ARG A 20 1.79 -2.49 -2.81
CA ARG A 20 2.53 -3.13 -1.71
C ARG A 20 4.02 -3.22 -2.00
N TRP A 21 4.41 -3.45 -3.26
CA TRP A 21 5.81 -3.41 -3.64
C TRP A 21 6.40 -2.00 -3.51
N ARG A 22 5.65 -0.96 -3.92
CA ARG A 22 6.08 0.44 -3.73
C ARG A 22 6.21 0.82 -2.26
N VAL A 23 5.32 0.34 -1.38
CA VAL A 23 5.46 0.53 0.08
C VAL A 23 6.81 -0.01 0.57
N LYS A 24 7.20 -1.22 0.14
CA LYS A 24 8.51 -1.80 0.50
C LYS A 24 9.69 -0.98 -0.01
N LEU A 25 9.58 -0.40 -1.22
CA LEU A 25 10.62 0.49 -1.73
C LEU A 25 10.74 1.77 -0.88
N LEU A 26 9.61 2.37 -0.51
CA LEU A 26 9.61 3.54 0.36
C LEU A 26 10.20 3.21 1.73
N ASP A 27 9.92 2.04 2.29
CA ASP A 27 10.54 1.59 3.54
C ASP A 27 12.07 1.51 3.41
N ALA A 28 12.59 0.93 2.32
CA ALA A 28 14.03 0.88 2.06
C ALA A 28 14.66 2.27 1.87
N ASP A 29 13.97 3.19 1.18
CA ASP A 29 14.43 4.57 0.98
C ASP A 29 14.43 5.37 2.31
N ILE A 30 13.43 5.13 3.18
CA ILE A 30 13.37 5.70 4.53
C ILE A 30 14.56 5.21 5.35
N GLU A 31 14.78 3.89 5.42
CA GLU A 31 15.88 3.28 6.18
C GLU A 31 17.24 3.82 5.71
N GLU A 32 17.42 3.97 4.40
CA GLU A 32 18.65 4.50 3.82
C GLU A 32 18.88 5.97 4.20
N GLU A 33 17.84 6.79 4.19
CA GLU A 33 17.92 8.20 4.58
C GLU A 33 18.14 8.39 6.09
N GLU A 34 17.47 7.60 6.92
CA GLU A 34 17.70 7.53 8.36
C GLU A 34 19.15 7.10 8.66
N ARG A 35 19.68 6.12 7.92
CA ARG A 35 21.07 5.66 8.06
C ARG A 35 22.08 6.72 7.64
N LYS A 36 21.82 7.46 6.55
CA LYS A 36 22.69 8.56 6.08
C LYS A 36 22.75 9.71 7.09
N SER A 37 21.60 10.12 7.61
CA SER A 37 21.49 11.20 8.59
C SER A 37 21.89 10.78 10.00
N ARG A 38 21.85 9.46 10.28
CA ARG A 38 21.99 8.85 11.62
C ARG A 38 20.90 9.29 12.60
N VAL A 39 19.74 9.71 12.09
CA VAL A 39 18.57 10.09 12.89
C VAL A 39 17.41 9.17 12.51
N PHE A 40 17.05 8.29 13.43
CA PHE A 40 16.01 7.26 13.24
C PHE A 40 14.70 7.60 13.98
N ASP A 41 14.78 8.47 14.99
CA ASP A 41 13.60 8.91 15.72
C ASP A 41 12.88 10.01 14.94
N HIS A 42 11.71 9.69 14.40
CA HIS A 42 10.86 10.63 13.68
C HIS A 42 10.28 11.76 14.54
N ALA A 43 10.30 11.63 15.87
CA ALA A 43 9.93 12.72 16.77
C ALA A 43 11.09 13.71 17.01
N ASN A 44 12.30 13.37 16.55
CA ASN A 44 13.45 14.24 16.67
C ASN A 44 13.31 15.45 15.74
N HIS A 45 13.57 16.66 16.24
CA HIS A 45 13.52 17.89 15.45
C HIS A 45 14.52 17.91 14.29
N SER A 46 15.57 17.07 14.34
CA SER A 46 16.58 16.91 13.30
C SER A 46 16.25 15.77 12.32
N TYR A 47 15.07 15.17 12.43
CA TYR A 47 14.67 14.09 11.54
C TYR A 47 14.63 14.56 10.08
N PRO A 48 15.16 13.79 9.10
CA PRO A 48 15.25 14.26 7.73
C PRO A 48 13.88 14.50 7.12
N MET A 49 13.69 15.69 6.53
CA MET A 49 12.46 16.05 5.82
C MET A 49 12.12 15.06 4.71
N LEU A 50 13.13 14.51 4.01
CA LEU A 50 12.92 13.47 3.00
C LEU A 50 12.31 12.22 3.63
N ALA A 51 12.92 11.68 4.68
CA ALA A 51 12.41 10.51 5.38
C ALA A 51 11.00 10.73 5.94
N LEU A 52 10.69 11.95 6.41
CA LEU A 52 9.34 12.32 6.86
C LEU A 52 8.32 12.26 5.71
N SER A 53 8.63 12.90 4.58
CA SER A 53 7.75 12.90 3.41
C SER A 53 7.51 11.50 2.83
N LEU A 54 8.53 10.64 2.85
CA LEU A 54 8.42 9.25 2.41
C LEU A 54 7.52 8.44 3.34
N ARG A 55 7.57 8.68 4.66
CA ARG A 55 6.65 8.05 5.63
C ARG A 55 5.21 8.44 5.38
N GLU A 56 4.92 9.74 5.24
CA GLU A 56 3.57 10.21 4.93
C GLU A 56 3.04 9.59 3.63
N ARG A 57 3.89 9.52 2.59
CA ARG A 57 3.54 8.88 1.34
C ARG A 57 3.26 7.39 1.50
N ARG A 58 4.09 6.68 2.25
CA ARG A 58 3.91 5.25 2.54
C ARG A 58 2.59 5.01 3.25
N ASP A 59 2.26 5.81 4.26
CA ASP A 59 1.05 5.66 5.06
C ASP A 59 -0.21 5.92 4.21
N ASN A 60 -0.15 6.89 3.28
CA ASN A 60 -1.18 7.11 2.26
C ASN A 60 -1.35 5.91 1.32
N LEU A 61 -0.25 5.29 0.89
CA LEU A 61 -0.31 4.07 0.05
C LEU A 61 -0.90 2.89 0.81
N GLN A 62 -0.54 2.70 2.08
CA GLN A 62 -1.12 1.65 2.93
C GLN A 62 -2.62 1.84 3.11
N THR A 63 -3.08 3.07 3.33
CA THR A 63 -4.51 3.42 3.40
C THR A 63 -5.24 3.11 2.09
N THR A 64 -4.61 3.42 0.95
CA THR A 64 -5.15 3.10 -0.38
C THR A 64 -5.25 1.59 -0.58
N VAL A 65 -4.20 0.83 -0.21
CA VAL A 65 -4.20 -0.64 -0.27
C VAL A 65 -5.34 -1.23 0.56
N ALA A 66 -5.53 -0.77 1.80
CA ALA A 66 -6.62 -1.24 2.65
C ALA A 66 -8.00 -0.98 2.03
N THR A 67 -8.18 0.20 1.41
CA THR A 67 -9.41 0.56 0.71
C THR A 67 -9.67 -0.37 -0.48
N LEU A 68 -8.65 -0.62 -1.31
CA LEU A 68 -8.76 -1.52 -2.46
C LEU A 68 -9.00 -2.98 -2.06
N GLN A 69 -8.42 -3.43 -0.94
CA GLN A 69 -8.67 -4.77 -0.39
C GLN A 69 -10.12 -4.93 0.02
N LYS A 70 -10.69 -3.94 0.72
CA LYS A 70 -12.12 -3.96 1.09
C LYS A 70 -13.05 -3.96 -0.13
N GLN A 71 -12.70 -3.21 -1.17
CA GLN A 71 -13.44 -3.23 -2.44
C GLN A 71 -13.38 -4.61 -3.11
N LEU A 72 -12.20 -5.23 -3.12
CA LEU A 72 -12.02 -6.57 -3.66
C LEU A 72 -12.83 -7.63 -2.91
N GLU A 73 -12.88 -7.57 -1.57
CA GLU A 73 -13.72 -8.44 -0.74
C GLU A 73 -15.21 -8.27 -1.04
N THR A 74 -15.64 -7.05 -1.39
CA THR A 74 -17.03 -6.77 -1.79
C THR A 74 -17.37 -7.41 -3.15
N ILE A 75 -16.41 -7.44 -4.09
CA ILE A 75 -16.60 -7.99 -5.44
C ILE A 75 -16.45 -9.52 -5.46
N LEU A 76 -15.56 -10.05 -4.63
CA LEU A 76 -15.34 -11.47 -4.42
C LEU A 76 -15.76 -11.84 -3.00
N PRO A 77 -17.08 -11.90 -2.71
CA PRO A 77 -17.54 -12.32 -1.40
C PRO A 77 -17.00 -13.73 -1.08
N PRO A 78 -16.70 -14.01 0.20
CA PRO A 78 -16.16 -15.29 0.60
C PRO A 78 -17.10 -16.41 0.14
N THR A 79 -16.50 -17.53 -0.30
CA THR A 79 -17.19 -18.66 -0.95
C THR A 79 -18.39 -19.21 -0.15
N SER A 80 -18.48 -18.92 1.14
CA SER A 80 -19.63 -19.18 2.01
C SER A 80 -20.92 -18.46 1.62
N GLU A 81 -20.87 -17.32 0.93
CA GLU A 81 -22.06 -16.55 0.51
C GLU A 81 -22.49 -16.82 -0.93
N ARG A 82 -21.67 -17.53 -1.73
CA ARG A 82 -21.98 -17.83 -3.14
C ARG A 82 -22.88 -19.06 -3.34
N ALA A 83 -23.22 -19.75 -2.25
CA ALA A 83 -23.95 -21.03 -2.27
C ALA A 83 -25.34 -20.99 -1.60
N ALA A 84 -25.85 -19.80 -1.25
CA ALA A 84 -27.20 -19.57 -0.74
C ALA A 84 -28.04 -18.82 -1.79
#